data_AF-A0A2H3D776-F1
#
_entry.id   AF-A0A2H3D776-F1
#
_cell.length_a   1.000
_cell.length_b   1.000
_cell.length_c   1.000
_cell.angle_alpha   90.00
_cell.angle_beta   90.00
_cell.angle_gamma   90.00
#
_symmetry.space_group_name_H-M   'P 1'
#
loop_
_entity.id
_entity.type
_entity.pdbx_description
1 polymer ?
#
loop_
_entity_poly.entity_id
_entity_poly.type
_entity_poly.pdbx_seq_one_letter_code
_entity_poly.pdbx_strand_id
1 'polypeptide(L)'
;MSEPDDTTPDPNDIYFPGALYQLYTVESPCFSKDDQQYLHDNNSRQRQRTERVLALSIANRIHLPSAPSLSITLSNRLCGGIREHVTHVWAAHTSSPTLENASTTVIAKFYDPLYLYDEYESVDPLRLAARSVPNEVKTYEMLQSLQGICIPRCLGLYATVIPEQDGRTVYVLLLELVAGKDLRYLCEDVKREEIVADYLCERHCEAIFATLFRLTMDFMDLGVLQDDLAPRNVIIRPPAHPGPFCSDERCPARFEIDTDDVRAVMVDFERIRIKYPPDPDTVSLFGRLFANADVRDYFASWFRNICAYPDYNG
;
A
#
# COMPACT_ATOMS: atom_id res chain seq x y z
N MET A 1 -23.38 -18.46 1.43
CA MET A 1 -22.13 -19.21 1.59
C MET A 1 -21.88 -19.97 0.31
N SER A 2 -21.12 -19.37 -0.59
CA SER A 2 -20.59 -20.07 -1.77
C SER A 2 -19.36 -20.84 -1.30
N GLU A 3 -19.28 -22.15 -1.58
CA GLU A 3 -18.06 -22.92 -1.32
C GLU A 3 -16.86 -22.25 -2.00
N PRO A 4 -15.65 -22.31 -1.41
CA PRO A 4 -14.44 -21.85 -2.09
C PRO A 4 -14.34 -22.60 -3.43
N ASP A 5 -14.21 -21.83 -4.51
CA ASP A 5 -14.07 -22.36 -5.85
C ASP A 5 -12.76 -23.16 -5.92
N ASP A 6 -12.84 -24.49 -5.80
CA ASP A 6 -11.75 -25.49 -5.77
C ASP A 6 -10.87 -25.48 -7.04
N THR A 7 -11.05 -24.49 -7.91
CA THR A 7 -10.39 -24.31 -9.19
C THR A 7 -9.49 -23.07 -9.26
N THR A 8 -9.52 -22.17 -8.27
CA THR A 8 -8.63 -21.00 -8.25
C THR A 8 -7.24 -21.45 -7.75
N PRO A 9 -6.16 -21.33 -8.56
CA PRO A 9 -4.82 -21.75 -8.14
C PRO A 9 -4.37 -20.98 -6.90
N ASP A 10 -3.71 -21.62 -5.93
CA ASP A 10 -3.24 -20.93 -4.73
C ASP A 10 -2.30 -19.77 -5.14
N PRO A 11 -2.47 -18.54 -4.62
CA PRO A 11 -1.54 -17.44 -4.91
C PRO A 11 -0.08 -17.76 -4.56
N ASN A 12 0.18 -18.70 -3.65
CA ASN A 12 1.52 -19.17 -3.32
C ASN A 12 2.15 -20.04 -4.42
N ASP A 13 1.35 -20.63 -5.31
CA ASP A 13 1.85 -21.37 -6.47
C ASP A 13 2.27 -20.42 -7.60
N ILE A 14 1.71 -19.21 -7.60
CA ILE A 14 2.06 -18.16 -8.56
C ILE A 14 3.19 -17.31 -8.01
N TYR A 15 3.01 -16.72 -6.82
CA TYR A 15 3.94 -15.80 -6.20
C TYR A 15 4.74 -16.51 -5.10
N PHE A 16 5.96 -16.92 -5.41
CA PHE A 16 6.86 -17.60 -4.47
C PHE A 16 8.31 -17.10 -4.59
N PRO A 17 9.15 -17.28 -3.55
CA PRO A 17 10.57 -16.96 -3.62
C PRO A 17 11.27 -17.68 -4.77
N GLY A 18 11.97 -16.94 -5.62
CA GLY A 18 12.63 -17.45 -6.82
C GLY A 18 11.79 -17.37 -8.09
N ALA A 19 10.49 -17.05 -8.00
CA ALA A 19 9.67 -16.82 -9.18
C ALA A 19 10.23 -15.65 -10.01
N LEU A 20 10.33 -15.86 -11.33
CA LEU A 20 10.89 -14.92 -12.29
C LEU A 20 9.77 -14.33 -13.15
N TYR A 21 9.68 -13.01 -13.22
CA TYR A 21 8.72 -12.31 -14.06
C TYR A 21 9.42 -11.40 -15.07
N GLN A 22 8.93 -11.44 -16.31
CA GLN A 22 9.31 -10.50 -17.35
C GLN A 22 8.35 -9.32 -17.29
N LEU A 23 8.90 -8.12 -17.08
CA LEU A 23 8.12 -6.90 -16.92
C LEU A 23 8.13 -6.08 -18.20
N TYR A 24 6.95 -5.66 -18.63
CA TYR A 24 6.72 -4.88 -19.82
C TYR A 24 6.24 -3.50 -19.42
N THR A 25 6.88 -2.45 -19.91
CA THR A 25 6.42 -1.07 -19.66
C THR A 25 5.02 -0.91 -20.27
N VAL A 26 4.11 -0.34 -19.49
CA VAL A 26 2.73 -0.07 -19.91
C VAL A 26 2.31 1.33 -19.49
N GLU A 27 1.34 1.88 -20.21
CA GLU A 27 0.69 3.13 -19.78
C GLU A 27 -0.25 2.86 -18.60
N SER A 28 -0.42 3.88 -17.75
CA SER A 28 -1.44 3.83 -16.71
C SER A 28 -2.83 3.73 -17.36
N PRO A 29 -3.70 2.82 -16.91
CA PRO A 29 -5.02 2.67 -17.50
C PRO A 29 -5.81 3.98 -17.36
N CYS A 30 -6.39 4.46 -18.47
CA CYS A 30 -7.24 5.64 -18.48
C CYS A 30 -8.65 5.25 -18.00
N PHE A 31 -9.09 5.77 -16.84
CA PHE A 31 -10.41 5.48 -16.29
C PHE A 31 -11.34 6.70 -16.30
N SER A 32 -12.62 6.44 -16.59
CA SER A 32 -13.65 7.48 -16.62
C SER A 32 -14.06 7.87 -15.19
N LYS A 33 -14.56 9.10 -15.01
CA LYS A 33 -15.02 9.57 -13.68
C LYS A 33 -16.25 8.81 -13.16
N ASP A 34 -16.99 8.13 -14.05
CA ASP A 34 -18.18 7.35 -13.69
C ASP A 34 -17.84 5.99 -13.07
N ASP A 35 -16.59 5.54 -13.20
CA ASP A 35 -16.08 4.26 -12.67
C ASP A 35 -15.51 4.38 -11.24
N GLN A 36 -15.82 5.46 -10.52
CA GLN A 36 -15.36 5.65 -9.14
C GLN A 36 -15.92 4.63 -8.15
N GLN A 37 -16.93 3.85 -8.54
CA GLN A 37 -17.51 2.78 -7.73
C GLN A 37 -16.83 1.44 -8.06
N TYR A 38 -15.99 0.95 -7.13
CA TYR A 38 -15.46 -0.42 -7.16
C TYR A 38 -16.50 -1.46 -6.69
N LEU A 39 -17.68 -1.00 -6.29
CA LEU A 39 -18.77 -1.87 -5.91
C LEU A 39 -19.40 -2.52 -7.14
N HIS A 40 -19.91 -3.72 -6.93
CA HIS A 40 -20.73 -4.39 -7.92
C HIS A 40 -22.00 -3.58 -8.22
N ASP A 41 -22.26 -3.34 -9.51
CA ASP A 41 -23.63 -3.20 -10.00
C ASP A 41 -24.24 -4.59 -10.28
N ASN A 42 -25.57 -4.65 -10.44
CA ASN A 42 -26.27 -5.92 -10.69
C ASN A 42 -25.73 -6.68 -11.91
N ASN A 43 -25.26 -5.98 -12.95
CA ASN A 43 -24.76 -6.59 -14.18
C ASN A 43 -23.36 -7.18 -13.96
N SER A 44 -22.45 -6.43 -13.32
CA SER A 44 -21.09 -6.87 -13.01
C SER A 44 -21.09 -8.10 -12.09
N ARG A 45 -21.96 -8.12 -11.07
CA ARG A 45 -22.10 -9.26 -10.16
C ARG A 45 -22.60 -10.50 -10.88
N GLN A 46 -23.63 -10.35 -11.72
CA GLN A 46 -24.16 -11.46 -12.50
C GLN A 46 -23.12 -11.99 -13.48
N ARG A 47 -22.40 -11.09 -14.16
CA ARG A 47 -21.33 -11.44 -15.10
C ARG A 47 -20.20 -12.19 -14.39
N GLN A 48 -19.74 -11.72 -13.23
CA GLN A 48 -18.72 -12.42 -12.45
C GLN A 48 -19.18 -13.82 -12.01
N ARG A 49 -20.44 -13.99 -11.61
CA ARG A 49 -21.00 -15.30 -11.25
C ARG A 49 -21.07 -16.25 -12.43
N THR A 50 -21.36 -15.74 -13.63
CA THR A 50 -21.48 -16.55 -14.85
C THR A 50 -20.12 -16.87 -15.48
N GLU A 51 -19.25 -15.87 -15.65
CA GLU A 51 -17.98 -15.99 -16.37
C GLU A 51 -16.80 -16.35 -15.44
N ARG A 52 -16.90 -16.12 -14.13
CA ARG A 52 -15.81 -16.22 -13.13
C ARG A 52 -14.70 -15.17 -13.34
N VAL A 53 -14.04 -14.79 -12.25
CA VAL A 53 -12.99 -13.74 -12.26
C VAL A 53 -11.81 -14.13 -13.14
N LEU A 54 -11.43 -15.42 -13.17
CA LEU A 54 -10.33 -15.91 -13.98
C LEU A 54 -10.57 -15.69 -15.48
N ALA A 55 -11.74 -16.11 -16.00
CA ALA A 55 -12.03 -15.95 -17.43
C ALA A 55 -12.17 -14.47 -17.80
N LEU A 56 -12.78 -13.66 -16.92
CA LEU A 56 -12.84 -12.21 -17.10
C LEU A 56 -11.45 -11.57 -17.13
N SER A 57 -10.54 -11.98 -16.25
CA SER A 57 -9.16 -11.46 -16.23
C SER A 57 -8.38 -11.88 -17.49
N ILE A 58 -8.63 -13.08 -18.01
CA ILE A 58 -8.09 -13.55 -19.29
C ILE A 58 -8.66 -12.74 -20.47
N ALA A 59 -9.95 -12.40 -20.45
CA ALA A 59 -10.58 -11.61 -21.51
C ALA A 59 -10.09 -10.16 -21.51
N ASN A 60 -9.68 -9.63 -20.36
CA ASN A 60 -9.17 -8.26 -20.18
C ASN A 60 -7.63 -8.20 -20.10
N ARG A 61 -6.93 -9.06 -20.84
CA ARG A 61 -5.46 -9.03 -20.90
C ARG A 61 -4.97 -7.67 -21.40
N ILE A 62 -3.92 -7.18 -20.75
CA ILE A 62 -3.19 -5.98 -21.13
C ILE A 62 -2.40 -6.29 -22.39
N HIS A 63 -2.49 -5.41 -23.39
CA HIS A 63 -1.66 -5.53 -24.58
C HIS A 63 -0.21 -5.20 -24.25
N LEU A 64 0.66 -6.21 -24.36
CA LEU A 64 2.08 -6.07 -24.04
C LEU A 64 2.90 -5.70 -25.29
N PRO A 65 3.92 -4.83 -25.14
CA PRO A 65 4.98 -4.65 -26.13
C PRO A 65 5.67 -5.96 -26.52
N SER A 66 6.32 -5.98 -27.69
CA SER A 66 6.96 -7.18 -28.23
C SER A 66 8.16 -7.70 -27.44
N ALA A 67 8.75 -6.87 -26.57
CA ALA A 67 9.91 -7.24 -25.76
C ALA A 67 9.76 -6.72 -24.32
N PRO A 68 10.20 -7.49 -23.31
CA PRO A 68 10.20 -7.04 -21.93
C PRO A 68 11.23 -5.94 -21.71
N SER A 69 10.92 -5.04 -20.78
CA SER A 69 11.79 -3.93 -20.39
C SER A 69 12.84 -4.35 -19.37
N LEU A 70 12.47 -5.23 -18.44
CA LEU A 70 13.36 -5.81 -17.43
C LEU A 70 12.76 -7.11 -16.88
N SER A 71 13.51 -7.84 -16.05
CA SER A 71 12.98 -8.95 -15.27
C SER A 71 13.17 -8.75 -13.77
N ILE A 72 12.29 -9.36 -12.99
CA ILE A 72 12.40 -9.40 -11.52
C ILE A 72 12.36 -10.84 -11.03
N THR A 73 13.14 -11.13 -9.99
CA THR A 73 13.08 -12.39 -9.24
C THR A 73 12.60 -12.11 -7.83
N LEU A 74 11.50 -12.74 -7.42
CA LEU A 74 10.94 -12.55 -6.09
C LEU A 74 11.87 -13.16 -5.02
N SER A 75 11.99 -12.50 -3.87
CA SER A 75 12.78 -13.01 -2.75
C SER A 75 11.92 -13.20 -1.50
N ASN A 76 11.42 -12.11 -0.93
CA ASN A 76 10.66 -12.14 0.31
C ASN A 76 9.25 -11.60 0.11
N ARG A 77 8.24 -12.35 0.54
CA ARG A 77 6.87 -11.83 0.64
C ARG A 77 6.82 -10.82 1.79
N LEU A 78 6.35 -9.62 1.51
CA LEU A 78 6.22 -8.56 2.52
C LEU A 78 4.78 -8.44 3.00
N CYS A 79 3.83 -8.44 2.07
CA CYS A 79 2.39 -8.40 2.33
C CYS A 79 1.64 -9.15 1.23
N GLY A 80 0.49 -9.72 1.56
CA GLY A 80 -0.43 -10.32 0.60
C GLY A 80 -1.44 -11.19 1.33
N GLY A 81 -2.71 -11.09 0.98
CA GLY A 81 -3.79 -11.83 1.65
C GLY A 81 -4.32 -11.18 2.93
N ILE A 82 -4.13 -9.87 3.11
CA ILE A 82 -4.98 -9.11 4.04
C ILE A 82 -6.36 -9.02 3.39
N ARG A 83 -7.43 -9.30 4.16
CA ARG A 83 -8.83 -9.22 3.71
C ARG A 83 -9.02 -7.92 2.92
N GLU A 84 -9.63 -8.01 1.74
CA GLU A 84 -10.00 -6.86 0.87
C GLU A 84 -8.92 -6.20 -0.02
N HIS A 85 -7.71 -6.76 -0.18
CA HIS A 85 -6.73 -6.22 -1.15
C HIS A 85 -6.58 -7.12 -2.37
N VAL A 86 -6.50 -6.49 -3.55
CA VAL A 86 -6.07 -7.14 -4.81
C VAL A 86 -4.55 -7.25 -4.91
N THR A 87 -3.80 -6.79 -3.90
CA THR A 87 -2.35 -6.62 -4.04
C THR A 87 -1.52 -7.68 -3.33
N HIS A 88 -0.43 -8.08 -4.01
CA HIS A 88 0.62 -8.92 -3.47
C HIS A 88 1.93 -8.15 -3.51
N VAL A 89 2.57 -7.97 -2.35
CA VAL A 89 3.76 -7.12 -2.19
C VAL A 89 4.96 -7.99 -1.85
N TRP A 90 5.99 -7.87 -2.67
CA TRP A 90 7.21 -8.67 -2.57
C TRP A 90 8.45 -7.79 -2.64
N ALA A 91 9.48 -8.14 -1.89
CA ALA A 91 10.83 -7.77 -2.23
C ALA A 91 11.27 -8.58 -3.45
N ALA A 92 11.93 -7.93 -4.41
CA ALA A 92 12.39 -8.56 -5.64
C ALA A 92 13.75 -8.01 -6.07
N HIS A 93 14.49 -8.80 -6.82
CA HIS A 93 15.76 -8.41 -7.42
C HIS A 93 15.56 -8.10 -8.89
N THR A 94 15.88 -6.88 -9.31
CA THR A 94 15.82 -6.51 -10.73
C THR A 94 17.04 -7.06 -11.47
N SER A 95 16.82 -7.66 -12.63
CA SER A 95 17.87 -7.96 -13.60
C SER A 95 17.61 -7.15 -14.87
N SER A 96 18.55 -6.27 -15.21
CA SER A 96 18.52 -5.55 -16.49
C SER A 96 19.60 -6.13 -17.40
N PRO A 97 19.29 -6.47 -18.66
CA PRO A 97 20.30 -6.93 -19.62
C PRO A 97 21.35 -5.84 -19.95
N THR A 98 21.11 -4.57 -19.60
CA THR A 98 22.02 -3.45 -19.88
C THR A 98 22.89 -3.02 -18.71
N LEU A 99 22.69 -3.58 -17.51
CA LEU A 99 23.39 -3.17 -16.29
C LEU A 99 24.00 -4.40 -15.60
N GLU A 100 25.13 -4.86 -16.13
CA GLU A 100 25.74 -6.17 -15.82
C GLU A 100 26.07 -6.46 -14.35
N ASN A 101 25.96 -5.53 -13.38
CA ASN A 101 26.46 -5.78 -12.02
C ASN A 101 25.72 -5.12 -10.84
N ALA A 102 24.49 -4.63 -11.00
CA ALA A 102 23.73 -4.09 -9.86
C ALA A 102 22.31 -4.68 -9.80
N SER A 103 22.20 -5.91 -9.29
CA SER A 103 20.93 -6.38 -8.75
C SER A 103 20.52 -5.43 -7.64
N THR A 104 19.49 -4.63 -7.91
CA THR A 104 18.91 -3.71 -6.93
C THR A 104 17.68 -4.39 -6.35
N THR A 105 17.61 -4.44 -5.03
CA THR A 105 16.39 -4.91 -4.35
C THR A 105 15.33 -3.81 -4.43
N VAL A 106 14.16 -4.17 -4.94
CA VAL A 106 12.99 -3.30 -5.12
C VAL A 106 11.77 -3.91 -4.45
N ILE A 107 10.72 -3.13 -4.29
CA ILE A 107 9.39 -3.64 -3.96
C ILE A 107 8.60 -3.82 -5.25
N ALA A 108 8.09 -5.03 -5.47
CA ALA A 108 7.14 -5.35 -6.53
C ALA A 108 5.75 -5.51 -5.92
N LYS A 109 4.83 -4.63 -6.31
CA LYS A 109 3.42 -4.66 -5.92
C LYS A 109 2.58 -5.11 -7.11
N PHE A 110 2.13 -6.35 -7.08
CA PHE A 110 1.27 -6.96 -8.08
C PHE A 110 -0.18 -6.60 -7.79
N TYR A 111 -0.94 -6.21 -8.80
CA TYR A 111 -2.38 -5.96 -8.69
C TYR A 111 -3.13 -7.10 -9.38
N ASP A 112 -3.55 -8.06 -8.57
CA ASP A 112 -4.15 -9.30 -9.00
C ASP A 112 -5.61 -9.42 -8.53
N PRO A 113 -6.58 -9.14 -9.41
CA PRO A 113 -8.00 -9.22 -9.08
C PRO A 113 -8.46 -10.66 -8.75
N LEU A 114 -7.72 -11.69 -9.18
CA LEU A 114 -8.12 -13.08 -8.97
C LEU A 114 -8.11 -13.48 -7.49
N TYR A 115 -7.26 -12.85 -6.69
CA TYR A 115 -7.00 -13.21 -5.30
C TYR A 115 -7.68 -12.29 -4.28
N LEU A 116 -8.62 -11.45 -4.74
CA LEU A 116 -9.44 -10.68 -3.81
C LEU A 116 -10.34 -11.61 -3.00
N TYR A 117 -10.18 -11.56 -1.68
CA TYR A 117 -11.12 -12.16 -0.75
C TYR A 117 -12.08 -11.09 -0.22
N ASP A 118 -13.33 -11.13 -0.69
CA ASP A 118 -14.45 -10.34 -0.19
C ASP A 118 -15.57 -11.29 0.29
N GLU A 119 -15.72 -11.39 1.61
CA GLU A 119 -16.72 -12.24 2.27
C GLU A 119 -18.16 -11.87 1.87
N TYR A 120 -18.40 -10.61 1.51
CA TYR A 120 -19.72 -10.07 1.20
C TYR A 120 -20.04 -10.03 -0.31
N GLU A 121 -19.06 -10.35 -1.18
CA GLU A 121 -19.18 -10.21 -2.65
C GLU A 121 -19.74 -8.85 -3.06
N SER A 122 -19.30 -7.80 -2.38
CA SER A 122 -19.72 -6.41 -2.57
C SER A 122 -18.84 -5.65 -3.55
N VAL A 123 -17.57 -6.06 -3.65
CA VAL A 123 -16.53 -5.44 -4.47
C VAL A 123 -16.32 -6.22 -5.75
N ASP A 124 -16.32 -5.51 -6.88
CA ASP A 124 -15.84 -6.03 -8.15
C ASP A 124 -14.30 -5.97 -8.17
N PRO A 125 -13.59 -7.12 -8.14
CA PRO A 125 -12.13 -7.14 -8.06
C PRO A 125 -11.45 -6.52 -9.27
N LEU A 126 -12.05 -6.65 -10.46
CA LEU A 126 -11.50 -6.10 -11.69
C LEU A 126 -11.61 -4.58 -11.66
N ARG A 127 -12.76 -4.04 -11.23
CA ARG A 127 -12.94 -2.59 -11.04
C ARG A 127 -12.04 -2.06 -9.92
N LEU A 128 -11.87 -2.81 -8.84
CA LEU A 128 -10.95 -2.41 -7.76
C LEU A 128 -9.52 -2.30 -8.27
N ALA A 129 -8.98 -3.33 -8.94
CA ALA A 129 -7.63 -3.27 -9.51
C ALA A 129 -7.49 -2.14 -10.55
N ALA A 130 -8.50 -2.00 -11.42
CA ALA A 130 -8.60 -0.93 -12.39
C ALA A 130 -8.61 0.48 -11.77
N ARG A 131 -9.13 0.65 -10.55
CA ARG A 131 -9.11 1.92 -9.81
C ARG A 131 -7.81 2.10 -9.03
N SER A 132 -7.34 1.07 -8.33
CA SER A 132 -6.19 1.15 -7.43
C SER A 132 -4.90 1.49 -8.17
N VAL A 133 -4.65 0.85 -9.32
CA VAL A 133 -3.44 1.08 -10.13
C VAL A 133 -3.28 2.55 -10.55
N PRO A 134 -4.24 3.17 -11.27
CA PRO A 134 -4.07 4.55 -11.72
C PRO A 134 -4.10 5.54 -10.58
N ASN A 135 -4.85 5.28 -9.49
CA ASN A 135 -4.85 6.14 -8.30
C ASN A 135 -3.48 6.19 -7.63
N GLU A 136 -2.86 5.02 -7.42
CA GLU A 136 -1.55 4.95 -6.78
C GLU A 136 -0.47 5.56 -7.68
N VAL A 137 -0.47 5.24 -8.98
CA VAL A 137 0.45 5.86 -9.95
C VAL A 137 0.28 7.37 -9.97
N LYS A 138 -0.97 7.86 -10.03
CA LYS A 138 -1.23 9.30 -10.06
C LYS A 138 -0.77 9.99 -8.78
N THR A 139 -0.89 9.32 -7.64
CA THR A 139 -0.39 9.83 -6.36
C THR A 139 1.13 10.03 -6.40
N TYR A 140 1.87 9.05 -6.90
CA TYR A 140 3.33 9.20 -7.06
C TYR A 140 3.70 10.33 -8.03
N GLU A 141 2.94 10.54 -9.10
CA GLU A 141 3.14 11.70 -9.99
C GLU A 141 2.91 13.04 -9.27
N MET A 142 1.83 13.16 -8.50
CA MET A 142 1.48 14.39 -7.78
C MET A 142 2.44 14.69 -6.63
N LEU A 143 2.94 13.65 -5.96
CA LEU A 143 3.87 13.74 -4.84
C LEU A 143 5.33 13.59 -5.29
N GLN A 144 5.66 13.89 -6.54
CA GLN A 144 7.00 13.68 -7.10
C GLN A 144 8.12 14.34 -6.26
N SER A 145 7.87 15.53 -5.71
CA SER A 145 8.83 16.25 -4.87
C SER A 145 9.11 15.60 -3.52
N LEU A 146 8.26 14.66 -3.08
CA LEU A 146 8.35 13.97 -1.79
C LEU A 146 8.97 12.55 -1.91
N GLN A 147 9.15 12.06 -3.14
CA GLN A 147 9.71 10.73 -3.41
C GLN A 147 11.15 10.59 -2.93
N GLY A 148 11.42 9.50 -2.20
CA GLY A 148 12.70 9.24 -1.53
C GLY A 148 12.90 10.03 -0.24
N ILE A 149 12.00 10.95 0.10
CA ILE A 149 12.03 11.73 1.35
C ILE A 149 11.03 11.10 2.31
N CYS A 150 9.73 11.27 2.06
CA CYS A 150 8.67 10.81 2.95
C CYS A 150 7.64 9.89 2.28
N ILE A 151 7.87 9.55 1.01
CA ILE A 151 7.23 8.43 0.30
C ILE A 151 8.32 7.67 -0.50
N PRO A 152 8.13 6.39 -0.88
CA PRO A 152 9.07 5.68 -1.74
C PRO A 152 9.23 6.34 -3.12
N ARG A 153 10.37 6.13 -3.78
CA ARG A 153 10.46 6.41 -5.22
C ARG A 153 9.64 5.41 -6.01
N CYS A 154 8.82 5.89 -6.94
CA CYS A 154 8.18 5.08 -7.96
C CYS A 154 9.17 4.82 -9.09
N LEU A 155 9.50 3.56 -9.30
CA LEU A 155 10.46 3.12 -10.33
C LEU A 155 9.79 2.86 -11.68
N GLY A 156 8.48 2.64 -11.67
CA GLY A 156 7.66 2.52 -12.88
C GLY A 156 6.47 1.59 -12.72
N LEU A 157 5.50 1.76 -13.62
CA LEU A 157 4.38 0.83 -13.81
C LEU A 157 4.71 -0.13 -14.95
N TYR A 158 4.49 -1.41 -14.69
CA TYR A 158 4.70 -2.49 -15.64
C TYR A 158 3.49 -3.41 -15.68
N ALA A 159 3.48 -4.33 -16.65
CA ALA A 159 2.65 -5.51 -16.63
C ALA A 159 3.51 -6.77 -16.77
N THR A 160 3.04 -7.89 -16.24
CA THR A 160 3.64 -9.22 -16.44
C THR A 160 2.58 -10.21 -16.89
N VAL A 161 3.04 -11.25 -17.58
CA VAL A 161 2.25 -12.45 -17.88
C VAL A 161 2.35 -13.42 -16.70
N ILE A 162 1.25 -14.13 -16.42
CA ILE A 162 1.15 -15.30 -15.53
C ILE A 162 0.94 -16.54 -16.41
N PRO A 163 2.01 -17.24 -16.83
CA PRO A 163 1.92 -18.36 -17.78
C PRO A 163 1.04 -19.51 -17.31
N GLU A 164 1.06 -19.80 -16.01
CA GLU A 164 0.28 -20.87 -15.36
C GLU A 164 -1.23 -20.65 -15.47
N GLN A 165 -1.66 -19.43 -15.83
CA GLN A 165 -3.05 -19.00 -15.92
C GLN A 165 -3.39 -18.55 -17.34
N ASP A 166 -3.02 -19.38 -18.32
CA ASP A 166 -3.27 -19.19 -19.76
C ASP A 166 -2.67 -17.88 -20.31
N GLY A 167 -1.63 -17.35 -19.68
CA GLY A 167 -1.02 -16.08 -20.08
C GLY A 167 -1.86 -14.86 -19.74
N ARG A 168 -2.69 -14.94 -18.70
CA ARG A 168 -3.31 -13.78 -18.04
C ARG A 168 -2.25 -12.75 -17.68
N THR A 169 -2.59 -11.47 -17.71
CA THR A 169 -1.66 -10.38 -17.38
C THR A 169 -2.11 -9.63 -16.13
N VAL A 170 -1.15 -9.15 -15.34
CA VAL A 170 -1.40 -8.29 -14.17
C VAL A 170 -0.50 -7.06 -14.20
N TYR A 171 -0.94 -5.97 -13.56
CA TYR A 171 -0.09 -4.81 -13.34
C TYR A 171 0.89 -5.06 -12.21
N VAL A 172 2.09 -4.49 -12.34
CA VAL A 172 3.15 -4.52 -11.33
C VAL A 172 3.70 -3.11 -11.17
N LEU A 173 3.56 -2.54 -9.98
CA LEU A 173 4.20 -1.27 -9.63
C LEU A 173 5.51 -1.57 -8.92
N LEU A 174 6.61 -1.02 -9.45
CA LEU A 174 7.92 -1.12 -8.81
C LEU A 174 8.20 0.12 -7.96
N LEU A 175 8.58 -0.10 -6.70
CA LEU A 175 8.90 0.96 -5.73
C LEU A 175 10.28 0.74 -5.12
N GLU A 176 10.88 1.82 -4.63
CA GLU A 176 12.06 1.77 -3.75
C GLU A 176 11.80 0.92 -2.50
N LEU A 177 12.74 0.05 -2.15
CA LEU A 177 12.76 -0.62 -0.84
C LEU A 177 13.14 0.40 0.24
N VAL A 178 12.21 0.67 1.16
CA VAL A 178 12.45 1.52 2.32
C VAL A 178 12.99 0.67 3.47
N ALA A 179 14.21 0.98 3.92
CA ALA A 179 14.76 0.38 5.13
C ALA A 179 14.05 0.93 6.38
N GLY A 180 13.71 0.07 7.33
CA GLY A 180 13.05 0.48 8.57
C GLY A 180 12.09 -0.56 9.10
N LYS A 181 11.27 -0.13 10.07
CA LYS A 181 10.16 -0.92 10.63
C LYS A 181 8.88 -0.13 10.44
N ASP A 182 7.82 -0.79 10.00
CA ASP A 182 6.49 -0.17 10.03
C ASP A 182 5.96 -0.08 11.46
N LEU A 183 5.11 0.91 11.74
CA LEU A 183 4.66 1.21 13.10
C LEU A 183 3.80 0.11 13.74
N ARG A 184 3.45 -0.99 13.05
CA ARG A 184 2.75 -2.12 13.68
C ARG A 184 3.53 -2.78 14.80
N TYR A 185 4.85 -2.61 14.88
CA TYR A 185 5.60 -3.15 16.03
C TYR A 185 5.20 -2.52 17.37
N LEU A 186 4.49 -1.38 17.34
CA LEU A 186 3.91 -0.70 18.50
C LEU A 186 2.43 -1.08 18.73
N CYS A 187 1.85 -1.94 17.89
CA CYS A 187 0.50 -2.48 18.08
C CYS A 187 0.49 -3.60 19.15
N GLU A 188 -0.65 -4.29 19.29
CA GLU A 188 -0.91 -5.32 20.31
C GLU A 188 0.23 -6.34 20.46
N ASP A 189 0.59 -6.63 21.72
CA ASP A 189 1.47 -7.76 22.05
C ASP A 189 0.67 -9.06 21.92
N VAL A 190 1.16 -10.02 21.13
CA VAL A 190 0.55 -11.34 20.89
C VAL A 190 0.25 -12.10 22.21
N LYS A 191 0.79 -11.66 23.35
CA LYS A 191 0.59 -12.28 24.68
C LYS A 191 -0.32 -11.51 25.63
N ARG A 192 -0.64 -10.24 25.37
CA ARG A 192 -1.38 -9.38 26.29
C ARG A 192 -2.32 -8.52 25.46
N GLU A 193 -3.59 -8.42 25.85
CA GLU A 193 -4.57 -7.48 25.29
C GLU A 193 -4.19 -5.98 25.51
N GLU A 194 -2.90 -5.71 25.73
CA GLU A 194 -2.27 -4.41 25.94
C GLU A 194 -1.58 -3.96 24.64
N ILE A 195 -1.65 -2.67 24.34
CA ILE A 195 -1.01 -2.09 23.16
C ILE A 195 0.37 -1.61 23.56
N VAL A 196 1.40 -2.00 22.82
CA VAL A 196 2.77 -1.60 23.11
C VAL A 196 2.92 -0.07 23.10
N ALA A 197 2.16 0.62 22.25
CA ALA A 197 2.07 2.08 22.18
C ALA A 197 1.61 2.75 23.49
N ASP A 198 0.87 2.07 24.38
CA ASP A 198 0.46 2.65 25.68
C ASP A 198 1.66 2.92 26.60
N TYR A 199 2.81 2.29 26.31
CA TYR A 199 4.07 2.48 27.00
C TYR A 199 4.98 3.53 26.36
N LEU A 200 4.56 4.20 25.28
CA LEU A 200 5.32 5.30 24.70
C LEU A 200 5.39 6.47 25.68
N CYS A 201 6.60 7.03 25.84
CA CYS A 201 6.75 8.27 26.59
C CYS A 201 6.14 9.44 25.79
N GLU A 202 5.72 10.49 26.50
CA GLU A 202 5.04 11.66 25.92
C GLU A 202 5.82 12.28 24.76
N ARG A 203 7.14 12.42 24.88
CA ARG A 203 8.00 12.95 23.80
C ARG A 203 7.92 12.13 22.52
N HIS A 204 7.87 10.80 22.62
CA HIS A 204 7.75 9.94 21.43
C HIS A 204 6.35 10.02 20.83
N CYS A 205 5.30 10.03 21.66
CA CYS A 205 3.93 10.23 21.17
C CYS A 205 3.81 11.54 20.38
N GLU A 206 4.26 12.65 20.96
CA GLU A 206 4.21 13.97 20.32
C GLU A 206 5.03 14.01 19.02
N ALA A 207 6.25 13.46 19.02
CA ALA A 207 7.11 13.48 17.84
C ALA A 207 6.52 12.66 16.67
N ILE A 208 5.96 11.49 16.96
CA ILE A 208 5.28 10.66 15.96
C ILE A 208 4.03 11.39 15.46
N PHE A 209 3.20 11.94 16.36
CA PHE A 209 1.98 12.68 15.99
C PHE A 209 2.28 13.86 15.08
N ALA A 210 3.24 14.71 15.47
CA ALA A 210 3.66 15.87 14.70
C ALA A 210 4.17 15.47 13.31
N THR A 211 4.85 14.33 13.22
CA THR A 211 5.33 13.78 11.95
C THR A 211 4.18 13.31 11.07
N LEU A 212 3.23 12.54 11.60
CA LEU A 212 2.03 12.10 10.86
C LEU A 212 1.19 13.28 10.37
N PHE A 213 1.04 14.30 11.22
CA PHE A 213 0.35 15.53 10.86
C PHE A 213 1.04 16.24 9.70
N ARG A 214 2.37 16.43 9.77
CA ARG A 214 3.15 17.04 8.68
C ARG A 214 3.00 16.27 7.37
N LEU A 215 3.11 14.93 7.40
CA LEU A 215 2.89 14.10 6.21
C LEU A 215 1.52 14.33 5.58
N THR A 216 0.48 14.35 6.41
CA THR A 216 -0.90 14.54 5.93
C THR A 216 -1.09 15.92 5.31
N MET A 217 -0.54 16.97 5.93
CA MET A 217 -0.60 18.33 5.38
C MET A 217 0.18 18.45 4.07
N ASP A 218 1.40 17.91 3.99
CA ASP A 218 2.23 17.92 2.77
C ASP A 218 1.51 17.24 1.60
N PHE A 219 0.77 16.15 1.85
CA PHE A 219 -0.01 15.47 0.82
C PHE A 219 -1.25 16.26 0.41
N MET A 220 -1.97 16.83 1.38
CA MET A 220 -3.16 17.63 1.13
C MET A 220 -2.85 18.90 0.34
N ASP A 221 -1.73 19.56 0.61
CA ASP A 221 -1.25 20.73 -0.13
C ASP A 221 -0.95 20.42 -1.60
N LEU A 222 -0.72 19.14 -1.92
CA LEU A 222 -0.55 18.63 -3.28
C LEU A 222 -1.84 17.99 -3.83
N GLY A 223 -2.94 18.03 -3.08
CA GLY A 223 -4.26 17.55 -3.51
C GLY A 223 -4.48 16.05 -3.33
N VAL A 224 -3.67 15.39 -2.50
CA VAL A 224 -3.79 13.97 -2.18
C VAL A 224 -4.29 13.80 -0.75
N LEU A 225 -5.44 13.16 -0.58
CA LEU A 225 -5.98 12.77 0.71
C LEU A 225 -5.79 11.27 0.88
N GLN A 226 -5.06 10.88 1.91
CA GLN A 226 -4.81 9.48 2.26
C GLN A 226 -5.93 8.97 3.18
N ASP A 227 -6.77 8.07 2.67
CA ASP A 227 -7.89 7.51 3.43
C ASP A 227 -7.47 6.27 4.25
N ASP A 228 -6.25 5.75 4.04
CA ASP A 228 -5.70 4.63 4.80
C ASP A 228 -4.42 4.99 5.59
N LEU A 229 -4.51 6.07 6.37
CA LEU A 229 -3.46 6.43 7.32
C LEU A 229 -3.51 5.47 8.53
N ALA A 230 -2.80 4.35 8.42
CA ALA A 230 -2.72 3.31 9.45
C ALA A 230 -1.26 3.02 9.84
N PRO A 231 -1.00 2.47 11.04
CA PRO A 231 0.38 2.14 11.48
C PRO A 231 1.14 1.24 10.49
N ARG A 232 0.43 0.33 9.81
CA ARG A 232 0.99 -0.59 8.80
C ARG A 232 1.55 0.11 7.56
N ASN A 233 1.08 1.33 7.28
CA ASN A 233 1.42 2.09 6.09
C ASN A 233 2.48 3.17 6.38
N VAL A 234 3.05 3.21 7.58
CA VAL A 234 4.10 4.18 7.96
C VAL A 234 5.35 3.43 8.40
N ILE A 235 6.43 3.55 7.63
CA ILE A 235 7.74 2.98 7.94
C ILE A 235 8.61 4.05 8.60
N ILE A 236 9.16 3.74 9.78
CA ILE A 236 10.19 4.56 10.41
C ILE A 236 11.56 4.06 9.97
N ARG A 237 12.33 4.94 9.32
CA ARG A 237 13.72 4.62 8.96
C ARG A 237 14.57 4.50 10.22
N PRO A 238 15.63 3.67 10.20
CA PRO A 238 16.59 3.62 11.30
C PRO A 238 17.10 5.03 11.61
N PRO A 239 17.38 5.41 12.87
CA PRO A 239 17.94 6.72 13.21
C PRO A 239 19.32 6.97 12.60
N ALA A 240 19.74 8.24 12.49
CA ALA A 240 21.03 8.60 11.90
C ALA A 240 22.22 8.30 12.83
N HIS A 241 21.96 8.27 14.14
CA HIS A 241 22.91 7.92 15.18
C HIS A 241 22.26 6.94 16.16
N PRO A 242 23.04 6.15 16.92
CA PRO A 242 22.48 5.29 17.95
C PRO A 242 21.83 6.10 19.07
N GLY A 243 20.79 5.51 19.69
CA GLY A 243 20.13 6.06 20.87
C GLY A 243 20.90 5.82 22.18
N PRO A 244 20.27 6.04 23.36
CA PRO A 244 18.83 6.21 23.55
C PRO A 244 18.31 7.62 23.23
N PHE A 245 17.06 7.71 22.79
CA PHE A 245 16.35 8.96 22.46
C PHE A 245 15.39 9.42 23.57
N CYS A 246 15.20 8.60 24.60
CA CYS A 246 14.52 8.99 25.84
C CYS A 246 15.12 8.30 27.07
N SER A 247 14.83 8.85 28.24
CA SER A 247 15.26 8.29 29.53
C SER A 247 14.31 7.22 30.08
N ASP A 248 13.08 7.13 29.57
CA ASP A 248 12.11 6.13 30.00
C ASP A 248 12.50 4.73 29.49
N GLU A 249 12.85 3.84 30.40
CA GLU A 249 13.29 2.48 30.09
C GLU A 249 12.16 1.57 29.60
N ARG A 250 10.91 1.93 29.86
CA ARG A 250 9.73 1.19 29.38
C ARG A 250 9.29 1.62 27.99
N CYS A 251 9.80 2.74 27.49
CA CYS A 251 9.41 3.24 26.18
C CYS A 251 9.92 2.30 25.07
N PRO A 252 9.03 1.69 24.26
CA PRO A 252 9.42 0.75 23.21
C PRO A 252 10.16 1.45 22.05
N ALA A 253 10.00 2.77 21.91
CA ALA A 253 10.66 3.57 20.88
C ALA A 253 12.04 4.11 21.31
N ARG A 254 12.50 3.84 22.55
CA ARG A 254 13.71 4.42 23.15
C ARG A 254 14.96 4.34 22.28
N PHE A 255 15.12 3.29 21.50
CA PHE A 255 16.28 3.08 20.61
C PHE A 255 15.92 3.08 19.12
N GLU A 256 14.63 3.19 18.81
CA GLU A 256 14.11 2.97 17.45
C GLU A 256 13.75 4.30 16.77
N ILE A 257 13.33 5.31 17.56
CA ILE A 257 12.81 6.58 17.04
C ILE A 257 13.54 7.73 17.71
N ASP A 258 14.23 8.53 16.90
CA ASP A 258 14.75 9.82 17.31
C ASP A 258 13.62 10.85 17.36
N THR A 259 13.34 11.41 18.53
CA THR A 259 12.26 12.39 18.69
C THR A 259 12.53 13.70 17.97
N ASP A 260 13.79 14.00 17.69
CA ASP A 260 14.22 15.27 17.10
C ASP A 260 14.35 15.14 15.56
N ASP A 261 14.44 13.92 15.03
CA ASP A 261 14.50 13.59 13.60
C ASP A 261 13.71 12.31 13.27
N VAL A 262 12.38 12.35 13.42
CA VAL A 262 11.51 11.22 13.04
C VAL A 262 11.44 11.11 11.52
N ARG A 263 12.14 10.11 10.98
CA ARG A 263 12.22 9.84 9.53
C ARG A 263 11.17 8.83 9.07
N ALA A 264 9.91 9.29 9.00
CA ALA A 264 8.78 8.49 8.57
C ALA A 264 8.61 8.48 7.03
N VAL A 265 8.14 7.35 6.51
CA VAL A 265 7.81 7.15 5.10
C VAL A 265 6.42 6.56 5.00
N MET A 266 5.50 7.26 4.34
CA MET A 266 4.18 6.74 4.02
C MET A 266 4.28 5.82 2.80
N VAL A 267 3.72 4.62 2.91
CA VAL A 267 3.58 3.65 1.84
C VAL A 267 2.09 3.36 1.60
N ASP A 268 1.81 2.62 0.53
CA ASP A 268 0.45 2.18 0.16
C ASP A 268 -0.54 3.32 -0.12
N PHE A 269 -0.68 3.68 -1.40
CA PHE A 269 -1.59 4.73 -1.87
C PHE A 269 -2.77 4.18 -2.69
N GLU A 270 -3.19 2.94 -2.44
CA GLU A 270 -4.38 2.36 -3.09
C GLU A 270 -5.66 3.13 -2.74
N ARG A 271 -5.79 3.56 -1.48
CA ARG A 271 -6.99 4.18 -0.92
C ARG A 271 -6.78 5.68 -0.70
N ILE A 272 -6.76 6.40 -1.81
CA ILE A 272 -6.62 7.85 -1.82
C ILE A 272 -7.82 8.53 -2.47
N ARG A 273 -8.03 9.79 -2.10
CA ARG A 273 -8.90 10.75 -2.80
C ARG A 273 -8.04 11.87 -3.37
N ILE A 274 -8.18 12.10 -4.67
CA ILE A 274 -7.51 13.22 -5.34
C ILE A 274 -8.48 14.39 -5.41
N LYS A 275 -8.08 15.52 -4.84
CA LYS A 275 -8.75 16.82 -4.96
C LYS A 275 -7.73 17.84 -5.49
N TYR A 276 -7.72 18.05 -6.80
CA TYR A 276 -6.84 19.03 -7.44
C TYR A 276 -7.65 20.08 -8.22
N PRO A 277 -7.43 21.39 -7.99
CA PRO A 277 -6.53 21.96 -6.96
C PRO A 277 -6.99 21.59 -5.53
N PRO A 278 -6.08 21.64 -4.52
CA PRO A 278 -6.44 21.43 -3.13
C PRO A 278 -7.60 22.32 -2.70
N ASP A 279 -8.52 21.78 -1.91
CA ASP A 279 -9.62 22.54 -1.33
C ASP A 279 -9.16 23.22 -0.03
N PRO A 280 -9.04 24.57 0.01
CA PRO A 280 -8.54 25.27 1.19
C PRO A 280 -9.37 25.03 2.44
N ASP A 281 -10.68 24.82 2.30
CA ASP A 281 -11.57 24.57 3.43
C ASP A 281 -11.31 23.19 4.02
N THR A 282 -11.10 22.18 3.17
CA THR A 282 -10.67 20.84 3.59
C THR A 282 -9.31 20.91 4.32
N VAL A 283 -8.30 21.57 3.74
CA VAL A 283 -6.96 21.70 4.35
C VAL A 283 -7.05 22.39 5.72
N SER A 284 -7.81 23.49 5.79
CA SER A 284 -8.02 24.25 7.02
C SER A 284 -8.75 23.44 8.09
N LEU A 285 -9.75 22.65 7.70
CA LEU A 285 -10.49 21.78 8.60
C LEU A 285 -9.57 20.72 9.23
N PHE A 286 -8.79 20.02 8.41
CA PHE A 286 -7.84 19.01 8.90
C PHE A 286 -6.76 19.64 9.80
N GLY A 287 -6.23 20.80 9.43
CA GLY A 287 -5.30 21.54 10.28
C GLY A 287 -5.88 21.83 11.68
N ARG A 288 -7.15 22.22 11.77
CA ARG A 288 -7.84 22.41 13.06
C ARG A 288 -8.09 21.11 13.81
N LEU A 289 -8.46 20.03 13.11
CA LEU A 289 -8.71 18.74 13.77
C LEU A 289 -7.46 18.21 14.46
N PHE A 290 -6.32 18.25 13.77
CA PHE A 290 -5.04 17.81 14.36
C PHE A 290 -4.56 18.75 15.46
N ALA A 291 -4.70 20.06 15.31
CA ALA A 291 -4.28 21.02 16.34
C ALA A 291 -5.08 20.91 17.65
N ASN A 292 -6.32 20.42 17.58
CA ASN A 292 -7.19 20.24 18.76
C ASN A 292 -7.29 18.78 19.22
N ALA A 293 -6.55 17.86 18.61
CA ALA A 293 -6.60 16.45 18.98
C ALA A 293 -5.95 16.23 20.35
N ASP A 294 -6.58 15.42 21.19
CA ASP A 294 -5.87 14.79 22.30
C ASP A 294 -4.96 13.70 21.73
N VAL A 295 -3.65 13.95 21.79
CA VAL A 295 -2.64 13.06 21.19
C VAL A 295 -2.72 11.66 21.79
N ARG A 296 -2.98 11.53 23.10
CA ARG A 296 -3.04 10.20 23.74
C ARG A 296 -4.26 9.43 23.28
N ASP A 297 -5.43 10.07 23.28
CA ASP A 297 -6.65 9.42 22.83
C ASP A 297 -6.56 9.04 21.34
N TYR A 298 -6.02 9.94 20.51
CA TYR A 298 -5.77 9.67 19.10
C TYR A 298 -4.88 8.43 18.93
N PHE A 299 -3.74 8.37 19.62
CA PHE A 299 -2.80 7.24 19.53
C PHE A 299 -3.44 5.93 19.97
N ALA A 300 -4.19 5.97 21.07
CA ALA A 300 -4.86 4.80 21.61
C ALA A 300 -5.89 4.24 20.61
N SER A 301 -6.61 5.07 19.86
CA SER A 301 -7.49 4.62 18.78
C SER A 301 -6.72 4.21 17.52
N TRP A 302 -5.69 4.94 17.14
CA TRP A 302 -4.94 4.73 15.90
C TRP A 302 -4.14 3.42 15.93
N PHE A 303 -3.48 3.09 17.05
CA PHE A 303 -2.75 1.84 17.19
C PHE A 303 -3.64 0.61 17.41
N ARG A 304 -4.87 0.79 17.92
CA ARG A 304 -5.93 -0.26 17.91
C ARG A 304 -6.44 -0.55 16.52
N ASN A 305 -6.27 0.40 15.59
CA ASN A 305 -6.75 0.26 14.24
C ASN A 305 -5.81 -0.56 13.33
N ILE A 306 -5.50 -1.78 13.77
CA ILE A 306 -4.53 -2.69 13.12
C ILE A 306 -5.13 -3.24 11.81
N CYS A 307 -6.43 -3.53 11.83
CA CYS A 307 -7.15 -4.23 10.75
C CYS A 307 -8.45 -3.55 10.31
N ALA A 308 -8.97 -2.54 11.02
CA ALA A 308 -10.22 -1.90 10.64
C ALA A 308 -9.97 -0.68 9.74
N TYR A 309 -10.88 -0.45 8.82
CA TYR A 309 -10.94 0.84 8.16
C TYR A 309 -11.62 1.82 9.12
N PRO A 310 -11.25 3.11 9.15
CA PRO A 310 -12.12 4.09 9.74
C PRO A 310 -13.47 4.02 9.01
N ASP A 311 -14.52 3.63 9.73
CA ASP A 311 -15.88 3.71 9.20
C ASP A 311 -16.24 5.19 9.17
N TYR A 312 -16.20 5.81 7.98
CA TYR A 312 -16.57 7.22 7.81
C TYR A 312 -18.09 7.42 7.72
N ASN A 313 -18.88 6.39 8.04
CA ASN A 313 -20.33 6.48 8.15
C ASN A 313 -20.77 6.59 9.61
N GLY A 314 -20.64 7.80 10.18
CA GLY A 314 -21.39 8.24 11.37
C GLY A 314 -20.64 8.19 12.68
#